data_AF-A0AAV2WKT8-F1
#
_entry.id   AF-A0AAV2WKT8-F1
#
_cell.length_a   1.000
_cell.length_b   1.000
_cell.length_c   1.000
_cell.angle_alpha   90.00
_cell.angle_beta   90.00
_cell.angle_gamma   90.00
#
_symmetry.space_group_name_H-M   'P 1'
#
loop_
_entity.id
_entity.type
_entity.pdbx_description
1 polymer ?
#
loop_
_entity_poly.entity_id
_entity_poly.type
_entity_poly.pdbx_seq_one_letter_code
_entity_poly.pdbx_strand_id
1 'polypeptide(L)'
;MVSVYFDGPRSAELGDRELLTEARRIVTEVHGPAEPDITEIYRRAYGLSTAAPGHYQRMLAVLARLPHDVQIAGDYLTQSGIEGAYIAGERAAREILGSLGAG
;
A
#
# COMPACT_ATOMS: atom_id res chain seq x y z
N MET A 1 20.83 -6.98 3.57
CA MET A 1 19.80 -5.94 3.73
C MET A 1 18.63 -6.55 4.48
N VAL A 2 18.20 -5.96 5.59
CA VAL A 2 17.06 -6.42 6.38
C VAL A 2 16.09 -5.26 6.52
N SER A 3 14.80 -5.52 6.35
CA SER A 3 13.74 -4.53 6.54
C SER A 3 12.79 -5.04 7.61
N VAL A 4 12.52 -4.20 8.60
CA VAL A 4 11.55 -4.48 9.65
C VAL A 4 10.34 -3.59 9.41
N TYR A 5 9.17 -4.22 9.27
CA TYR A 5 7.91 -3.52 9.04
C TYR A 5 7.15 -3.42 10.35
N PHE A 6 6.78 -2.20 10.71
CA PHE A 6 5.91 -1.93 11.83
C PHE A 6 4.58 -1.40 11.31
N ASP A 7 3.50 -2.10 11.63
CA ASP A 7 2.13 -1.69 11.34
C ASP A 7 1.31 -1.59 12.62
N GLY A 8 0.16 -0.90 12.52
CA GLY A 8 -0.80 -0.77 13.61
C GLY A 8 -0.64 0.47 14.51
N PRO A 9 -1.64 0.75 15.37
CA PRO A 9 -1.70 1.99 16.15
C PRO A 9 -0.50 2.18 17.09
N ARG A 10 -0.01 1.08 17.67
CA ARG A 10 1.09 1.11 18.63
C ARG A 10 2.40 1.60 18.02
N SER A 11 2.69 1.23 16.77
CA SER A 11 3.92 1.67 16.10
C SER A 11 3.84 3.12 15.61
N ALA A 12 2.63 3.66 15.42
CA ALA A 12 2.41 5.06 15.05
C ALA A 12 2.81 6.03 16.16
N GLU A 13 2.73 5.61 17.43
CA GLU A 13 3.08 6.42 18.61
C GLU A 13 4.58 6.41 18.92
N LEU A 14 5.35 5.48 18.35
CA LEU A 14 6.78 5.32 18.63
C LEU A 14 7.60 6.38 17.88
N GLY A 15 8.59 6.94 18.59
CA GLY A 15 9.64 7.75 18.00
C GLY A 15 10.67 6.92 17.24
N ASP A 16 11.47 7.56 16.39
CA ASP A 16 12.48 6.90 15.55
C ASP A 16 13.50 6.08 16.36
N ARG A 17 13.92 6.59 17.52
CA ARG A 17 14.83 5.88 18.44
C ARG A 17 14.23 4.58 18.97
N GLU A 18 12.94 4.59 19.29
CA GLU A 18 12.23 3.43 19.81
C GLU A 18 12.02 2.40 18.71
N LEU A 19 11.62 2.84 17.51
CA LEU A 19 11.53 1.99 16.33
C LEU A 19 12.86 1.32 16.00
N LEU A 20 13.97 2.07 16.04
CA LEU A 20 15.30 1.51 15.78
C LEU A 20 15.72 0.50 16.85
N THR A 21 15.44 0.80 18.13
CA THR A 21 15.75 -0.10 19.24
C THR A 21 15.01 -1.43 19.06
N GLU A 22 13.72 -1.37 18.76
CA GLU A 22 12.89 -2.56 18.55
C GLU A 22 13.28 -3.31 17.28
N ALA A 23 13.59 -2.60 16.19
CA ALA A 23 14.09 -3.22 14.96
C ALA A 23 15.38 -3.98 15.21
N ARG A 24 16.35 -3.40 15.92
CA ARG A 24 17.61 -4.07 16.27
C ARG A 24 17.40 -5.28 17.17
N ARG A 25 16.46 -5.20 18.11
CA ARG A 25 16.07 -6.34 18.95
C ARG A 25 15.58 -7.49 18.09
N ILE A 26 14.64 -7.24 17.18
CA ILE A 26 14.07 -8.23 16.25
C ILE A 26 15.15 -8.81 15.32
N VAL A 27 15.96 -7.95 14.69
CA VAL A 27 17.05 -8.42 13.80
C VAL A 27 18.05 -9.28 14.57
N THR A 28 18.44 -8.89 15.79
CA THR A 28 19.36 -9.66 16.61
C THR A 28 18.79 -11.04 16.98
N GLU A 29 17.50 -11.09 17.32
CA GLU A 29 16.80 -12.33 17.66
C GLU A 29 16.73 -13.30 16.46
N VAL A 30 16.46 -12.79 15.26
CA VAL A 30 16.24 -13.62 14.06
C VAL A 30 17.53 -13.95 13.31
N HIS A 31 18.45 -13.00 13.22
CA HIS A 31 19.65 -13.08 12.37
C HIS A 31 20.97 -13.04 13.15
N GLY A 32 20.93 -12.87 14.48
CA GLY A 32 22.11 -12.62 15.30
C GLY A 32 22.54 -11.15 15.29
N PRO A 33 23.49 -10.78 16.17
CA PRO A 33 23.93 -9.40 16.31
C PRO A 33 24.59 -8.91 15.02
N ALA A 34 24.14 -7.74 14.54
CA ALA A 34 24.67 -7.08 13.36
C ALA A 34 24.69 -5.57 13.55
N GLU A 35 25.72 -4.90 13.03
CA GLU A 35 25.81 -3.45 12.96
C GLU A 35 25.68 -3.02 11.49
N PRO A 36 24.59 -2.33 11.10
CA PRO A 36 24.40 -1.90 9.73
C PRO A 36 25.23 -0.65 9.40
N ASP A 37 25.85 -0.62 8.22
CA ASP A 37 26.55 0.58 7.72
C ASP A 37 25.61 1.76 7.48
N ILE A 38 24.35 1.46 7.13
CA ILE A 38 23.30 2.45 6.83
C ILE A 38 22.01 2.03 7.53
N THR A 39 21.36 3.00 8.18
CA THR A 39 20.04 2.85 8.80
C THR A 39 19.13 3.97 8.30
N GLU A 40 17.99 3.60 7.74
CA GLU A 40 16.97 4.55 7.26
C GLU A 40 15.59 4.16 7.78
N ILE A 41 14.81 5.16 8.18
CA ILE A 41 13.44 4.99 8.68
C ILE A 41 12.49 5.73 7.75
N TYR A 42 11.52 4.98 7.22
CA TYR A 42 10.50 5.51 6.32
C TYR A 42 9.14 5.48 7.01
N ARG A 43 8.52 6.64 7.20
CA ARG A 43 7.16 6.75 7.77
C ARG A 43 6.13 6.99 6.68
N ARG A 44 5.02 6.25 6.74
CA ARG A 44 3.86 6.47 5.88
C ARG A 44 2.60 6.47 6.74
N ALA A 45 1.82 7.56 6.69
CA ALA A 45 0.52 7.63 7.35
C ALA A 45 -0.47 6.60 6.77
N TYR A 46 -0.34 6.32 5.47
CA TYR A 46 -1.09 5.28 4.76
C TYR A 46 -0.09 4.46 3.92
N GLY A 47 0.26 3.27 4.39
CA GLY A 47 1.27 2.42 3.74
C GLY A 47 0.73 1.09 3.21
N LEU A 48 -0.39 0.61 3.77
CA LEU A 48 -0.98 -0.69 3.44
C LEU A 48 -2.49 -0.51 3.33
N SER A 49 -3.06 -0.93 2.20
CA SER A 49 -4.50 -1.11 2.08
C SER A 49 -4.88 -2.43 2.76
N THR A 50 -5.92 -2.43 3.58
CA THR A 50 -6.49 -3.65 4.16
C THR A 50 -7.87 -3.90 3.56
N ALA A 51 -8.05 -5.02 2.87
CA ALA A 51 -9.36 -5.41 2.34
C ALA A 51 -10.21 -6.05 3.45
N ALA A 52 -10.74 -5.23 4.35
CA ALA A 52 -11.68 -5.68 5.38
C ALA A 52 -12.92 -6.34 4.75
N PRO A 53 -13.65 -7.21 5.47
CA PRO A 53 -14.88 -7.83 4.95
C PRO A 53 -15.83 -6.82 4.28
N GLY A 54 -16.31 -7.18 3.09
CA GLY A 54 -17.15 -6.33 2.25
C GLY A 54 -16.42 -5.23 1.47
N HIS A 55 -15.09 -5.12 1.54
CA HIS A 55 -14.29 -4.14 0.79
C HIS A 55 -14.61 -4.18 -0.71
N TYR A 56 -14.46 -5.34 -1.33
CA TYR A 56 -14.68 -5.51 -2.77
C TYR A 56 -16.12 -5.19 -3.20
N GLN A 57 -17.11 -5.59 -2.39
CA GLN A 57 -18.50 -5.28 -2.67
C GLN A 57 -18.76 -3.76 -2.63
N ARG A 58 -18.21 -3.06 -1.63
CA ARG A 58 -18.29 -1.59 -1.56
C ARG A 58 -17.57 -0.95 -2.75
N MET A 59 -16.44 -1.50 -3.17
CA MET A 59 -15.70 -0.96 -4.31
C MET A 59 -16.42 -1.13 -5.63
N LEU A 60 -16.99 -2.31 -5.89
CA LEU A 60 -17.85 -2.52 -7.06
C LEU A 60 -19.05 -1.56 -7.07
N ALA A 61 -19.66 -1.31 -5.90
CA ALA A 61 -20.77 -0.37 -5.77
C ALA A 61 -20.37 1.10 -6.03
N VAL A 62 -19.12 1.48 -5.73
CA VAL A 62 -18.57 2.80 -6.09
C VAL A 62 -18.33 2.87 -7.59
N LEU A 63 -17.62 1.89 -8.16
CA LEU A 63 -17.30 1.85 -9.60
C LEU A 63 -18.56 1.90 -10.47
N ALA A 64 -19.62 1.19 -10.07
CA ALA A 64 -20.90 1.20 -10.78
C ALA A 64 -21.64 2.55 -10.78
N ARG A 65 -21.22 3.51 -9.95
CA ARG A 65 -21.81 4.86 -9.83
C ARG A 65 -20.95 5.96 -10.44
N LEU A 66 -19.76 5.62 -10.92
CA LEU A 66 -18.88 6.61 -11.55
C LEU A 66 -19.46 7.07 -12.90
N PRO A 67 -19.27 8.35 -13.25
CA PRO A 67 -19.48 8.83 -14.61
C PRO A 67 -18.66 8.01 -15.62
N HIS A 68 -19.14 7.93 -16.87
CA HIS A 68 -18.53 7.14 -17.95
C HIS A 68 -17.12 7.63 -18.36
N ASP A 69 -16.78 8.86 -17.99
CA ASP A 69 -15.51 9.54 -18.23
C ASP A 69 -14.60 9.57 -16.98
N VAL A 70 -14.99 8.90 -15.90
CA VAL A 70 -14.24 8.83 -14.64
C VAL A 70 -13.90 7.38 -14.30
N GLN A 71 -12.63 7.11 -14.01
CA GLN A 71 -12.15 5.80 -13.59
C GLN A 71 -11.31 5.89 -12.33
N ILE A 72 -11.32 4.81 -11.53
CA ILE A 72 -10.44 4.66 -10.37
C ILE A 72 -9.40 3.59 -10.70
N ALA A 73 -8.13 3.89 -10.43
CA ALA A 73 -7.00 2.99 -10.59
C ALA A 73 -6.10 2.97 -9.35
N GLY A 74 -5.29 1.93 -9.22
CA GLY A 74 -4.29 1.80 -8.17
C GLY A 74 -4.53 0.63 -7.21
N ASP A 75 -3.61 0.47 -6.27
CA ASP A 75 -3.51 -0.72 -5.42
C ASP A 75 -4.58 -0.80 -4.32
N TYR A 76 -5.20 0.34 -3.97
CA TYR A 76 -6.23 0.42 -2.94
C TYR A 76 -7.47 -0.43 -3.25
N LEU A 77 -7.65 -0.81 -4.52
CA LEU A 77 -8.78 -1.60 -4.97
C LEU A 77 -8.63 -3.09 -4.66
N THR A 78 -7.41 -3.62 -4.74
CA THR A 78 -7.18 -5.07 -4.89
C THR A 78 -6.07 -5.65 -4.02
N GLN A 79 -5.34 -4.82 -3.23
CA GLN A 79 -4.14 -5.26 -2.50
C GLN A 79 -3.16 -6.03 -3.41
N SER A 80 -3.08 -5.59 -4.65
CA SER A 80 -2.44 -6.23 -5.78
C SER A 80 -1.02 -5.69 -6.03
N GLY A 81 -0.33 -5.18 -5.01
CA GLY A 81 1.02 -4.65 -5.12
C GLY A 81 1.21 -3.67 -6.30
N ILE A 82 2.46 -3.52 -6.75
CA ILE A 82 2.82 -2.56 -7.80
C ILE A 82 2.24 -2.97 -9.16
N GLU A 83 2.31 -4.25 -9.51
CA GLU A 83 1.87 -4.76 -10.81
C GLU A 83 0.36 -4.58 -11.00
N GLY A 84 -0.45 -4.89 -9.98
CA GLY A 84 -1.89 -4.71 -10.08
C GLY A 84 -2.30 -3.23 -10.14
N ALA A 85 -1.57 -2.35 -9.45
CA ALA A 85 -1.79 -0.90 -9.59
C ALA A 85 -1.50 -0.42 -11.03
N TYR A 86 -0.43 -0.93 -11.65
CA TYR A 86 -0.08 -0.64 -13.03
C TYR A 86 -1.16 -1.12 -14.01
N ILE A 87 -1.56 -2.38 -13.91
CA ILE A 87 -2.59 -2.97 -14.78
C ILE A 87 -3.93 -2.23 -14.61
N ALA A 88 -4.31 -1.87 -13.38
CA ALA A 88 -5.51 -1.09 -13.11
C ALA A 88 -5.46 0.29 -13.80
N GLY A 89 -4.29 0.93 -13.81
CA GLY A 89 -4.06 2.19 -14.53
C GLY A 89 -4.19 2.05 -16.03
N GLU A 90 -3.56 1.03 -16.63
CA GLU A 90 -3.70 0.77 -18.08
C GLU A 90 -5.16 0.52 -18.47
N ARG A 91 -5.87 -0.27 -17.66
CA ARG A 91 -7.28 -0.56 -17.90
C ARG A 91 -8.14 0.70 -17.83
N ALA A 92 -7.98 1.50 -16.78
CA ALA A 92 -8.71 2.75 -16.61
C ALA A 92 -8.49 3.71 -17.80
N ALA A 93 -7.25 3.83 -18.27
CA ALA A 93 -6.92 4.67 -19.43
C ALA A 93 -7.62 4.19 -20.71
N ARG A 94 -7.65 2.87 -20.97
CA ARG A 94 -8.35 2.30 -22.13
C ARG A 94 -9.85 2.52 -22.07
N GLU A 95 -10.45 2.39 -20.88
CA GLU A 95 -11.89 2.59 -20.68
C GLU A 95 -12.30 4.04 -20.93
N ILE A 96 -11.51 5.03 -20.47
CA ILE A 96 -11.74 6.46 -20.76
C ILE A 96 -11.59 6.76 -22.26
N LEU A 97 -10.53 6.27 -22.89
CA LEU A 97 -10.31 6.50 -24.33
C LEU A 97 -11.43 5.88 -25.18
N GLY A 98 -11.92 4.70 -24.78
CA GLY A 98 -13.05 4.05 -25.41
C GLY A 98 -14.36 4.81 -25.25
N SER A 99 -14.61 5.42 -24.08
CA SER A 99 -15.84 6.18 -23.85
C SER A 99 -15.86 7.52 -24.61
N LEU A 100 -14.71 8.17 -24.77
CA LEU A 100 -14.58 9.42 -25.54
C LEU A 100 -14.78 9.22 -27.05
N GLY A 101 -14.48 8.03 -27.58
CA GLY A 101 -14.66 7.69 -29.00
C GLY A 101 -16.08 7.26 -29.37
N ALA A 102 -16.98 7.08 -28.39
CA ALA A 102 -18.35 6.61 -28.57
C ALA A 102 -19.41 7.73 -28.49
N GLY A 103 -18.98 8.99 -28.36
CA GLY A 103 -19.82 10.19 -28.29
C GLY A 103 -19.98 10.93 -29.61
#